data_AF-A0A2G9TVP7-F1
#
_entry.id   AF-A0A2G9TVP7-F1
#
_cell.length_a   1.000
_cell.length_b   1.000
_cell.length_c   1.000
_cell.angle_alpha   90.00
_cell.angle_beta   90.00
_cell.angle_gamma   90.00
#
_symmetry.space_group_name_H-M   'P 1'
#
loop_
_entity.id
_entity.type
_entity.pdbx_description
1 polymer ?
#
loop_
_entity_poly.entity_id
_entity_poly.type
_entity_poly.pdbx_seq_one_letter_code
_entity_poly.pdbx_strand_id
1 'polypeptide(L)'
;NLVGHGIDNHLCALLVLARQSVESGEIEKLPDIFQDPLWTEVLRFPLSTSQVTTSPDIPNCYLCYGAVVRDGYGCSYNLQNDTIIFAPSAFKSNPRTNLAAFKDSIRSSLYDMRSLLTDNQTSVATHPQLENINNKLQIVMVHTAGGGGK
;
A
#
# COMPACT_ATOMS: atom_id res chain seq x y z
N ASN A 1 4.77 -8.74 8.74
CA ASN A 1 5.95 -9.32 9.41
C ASN A 1 5.83 -9.21 10.94
N LEU A 2 4.80 -9.78 11.56
CA LEU A 2 4.50 -9.53 12.99
C LEU A 2 5.38 -10.34 13.95
N VAL A 3 5.89 -11.48 13.48
CA VAL A 3 6.72 -12.42 14.25
C VAL A 3 8.18 -12.46 13.75
N GLY A 4 8.57 -11.56 12.84
CA GLY A 4 9.95 -11.41 12.40
C GLY A 4 10.43 -12.37 11.29
N HIS A 5 9.55 -13.13 10.64
CA HIS A 5 9.92 -14.07 9.56
C HIS A 5 9.88 -13.50 8.13
N GLY A 6 9.53 -12.23 7.97
CA GLY A 6 9.62 -11.53 6.69
C GLY A 6 11.06 -11.20 6.32
N ILE A 7 11.32 -11.11 5.02
CA ILE A 7 12.67 -11.15 4.46
C ILE A 7 13.37 -9.78 4.42
N ASP A 8 12.62 -8.69 4.30
CA ASP A 8 13.13 -7.36 3.96
C ASP A 8 14.21 -6.88 4.94
N ASN A 9 13.91 -6.93 6.25
CA ASN A 9 14.86 -6.51 7.28
C ASN A 9 16.10 -7.42 7.34
N HIS A 10 15.92 -8.73 7.15
CA HIS A 10 17.02 -9.69 7.17
C HIS A 10 17.95 -9.47 5.97
N LEU A 11 17.37 -9.36 4.77
CA LEU A 11 18.09 -9.08 3.54
C LEU A 11 18.77 -7.70 3.57
N CYS A 12 18.13 -6.69 4.16
CA CYS A 12 18.73 -5.38 4.41
C CYS A 12 19.96 -5.49 5.34
N ALA A 13 19.84 -6.22 6.45
CA ALA A 13 20.96 -6.42 7.37
C ALA A 13 22.14 -7.15 6.70
N LEU A 14 21.86 -8.20 5.92
CA LEU A 14 22.88 -8.92 5.16
C LEU A 14 23.58 -8.02 4.13
N LEU A 15 22.84 -7.13 3.44
CA LEU A 15 23.44 -6.16 2.53
C LEU A 15 24.37 -5.19 3.27
N VAL A 16 23.95 -4.67 4.44
CA VAL A 16 24.78 -3.76 5.25
C VAL A 16 26.06 -4.47 5.71
N LEU A 17 25.96 -5.69 6.24
CA LEU A 17 27.12 -6.47 6.67
C LEU A 17 28.05 -6.80 5.49
N ALA A 18 27.50 -7.22 4.35
CA ALA A 18 28.29 -7.51 3.16
C ALA A 18 29.06 -6.28 2.66
N ARG A 19 28.44 -5.09 2.69
CA ARG A 19 29.13 -3.83 2.34
C ARG A 19 30.28 -3.55 3.29
N GLN A 20 30.06 -3.73 4.60
CA GLN A 20 31.11 -3.55 5.61
C GLN A 20 32.28 -4.53 5.41
N SER A 21 32.01 -5.80 5.11
CA SER A 21 33.05 -6.80 4.83
C SER A 21 33.81 -6.53 3.53
N VAL A 22 33.19 -5.92 2.52
CA VAL A 22 33.90 -5.43 1.33
C VAL A 22 34.80 -4.25 1.69
N GLU A 23 34.29 -3.29 2.46
CA GLU A 23 35.05 -2.11 2.89
C GLU A 23 36.24 -2.47 3.79
N SER A 24 36.12 -3.50 4.64
CA SER A 24 37.20 -4.01 5.49
C SER A 24 38.19 -4.94 4.77
N GLY A 25 37.87 -5.38 3.55
CA GLY A 25 38.67 -6.33 2.77
C GLY A 25 38.53 -7.79 3.19
N GLU A 26 37.53 -8.14 4.02
CA GLU A 26 37.22 -9.53 4.39
C GLU A 26 36.69 -10.35 3.21
N ILE A 27 35.95 -9.70 2.30
CA ILE A 27 35.49 -10.28 1.04
C ILE A 27 35.81 -9.33 -0.12
N GLU A 28 36.07 -9.88 -1.30
CA GLU A 28 36.52 -9.10 -2.47
C GLU A 28 35.40 -8.24 -3.07
N LYS A 29 34.17 -8.75 -3.09
CA LYS A 29 33.01 -8.10 -3.70
C LYS A 29 31.71 -8.47 -2.98
N LEU A 30 30.64 -7.72 -3.24
CA LEU A 30 29.32 -8.05 -2.74
C LEU A 30 28.87 -9.44 -3.24
N PRO A 31 28.11 -10.21 -2.44
CA PRO A 31 27.41 -11.40 -2.92
C PRO A 31 26.56 -11.10 -4.16
N ASP A 32 26.53 -12.04 -5.12
CA ASP A 32 25.91 -11.82 -6.43
C ASP A 32 24.40 -11.47 -6.34
N ILE A 33 23.69 -11.97 -5.33
CA ILE A 33 22.27 -11.61 -5.07
C ILE A 33 22.05 -10.10 -4.89
N PHE A 34 23.02 -9.38 -4.31
CA PHE A 34 22.93 -7.93 -4.10
C PHE A 34 23.42 -7.12 -5.30
N GLN A 35 24.03 -7.79 -6.29
CA GLN A 35 24.47 -7.19 -7.55
C GLN A 35 23.48 -7.47 -8.69
N ASP A 36 22.57 -8.41 -8.50
CA ASP A 36 21.52 -8.74 -9.46
C ASP A 36 20.64 -7.51 -9.73
N PRO A 37 20.36 -7.15 -11.00
CA PRO A 37 19.48 -6.04 -11.34
C PRO A 37 18.10 -6.12 -10.67
N LEU A 38 17.58 -7.34 -10.43
CA LEU A 38 16.31 -7.57 -9.76
C LEU A 38 16.34 -7.16 -8.28
N TRP A 39 17.50 -7.04 -7.65
CA TRP A 39 17.61 -6.56 -6.27
C TRP A 39 16.96 -5.19 -6.09
N THR A 40 17.15 -4.30 -7.06
CA THR A 40 16.56 -2.95 -7.04
C THR A 40 15.04 -3.03 -7.17
N GLU A 41 14.52 -3.96 -7.97
CA GLU A 41 13.08 -4.15 -8.16
C GLU A 41 12.41 -4.81 -6.95
N VAL A 42 13.09 -5.74 -6.26
CA VAL A 42 12.58 -6.39 -5.03
C VAL A 42 12.35 -5.36 -3.92
N LEU A 43 13.22 -4.35 -3.81
CA LEU A 43 13.12 -3.28 -2.81
C LEU A 43 12.37 -2.04 -3.31
N ARG A 44 11.75 -2.13 -4.49
CA ARG A 44 11.00 -1.06 -5.10
C ARG A 44 9.51 -1.27 -4.82
N PHE A 45 8.88 -0.25 -4.23
CA PHE A 45 7.47 -0.31 -3.84
C PHE A 45 6.62 0.68 -4.64
N PRO A 46 6.13 0.33 -5.85
CA PRO A 46 5.18 1.15 -6.60
C PRO A 46 3.84 1.36 -5.90
N LEU A 47 3.51 0.51 -4.93
CA LEU A 47 2.36 0.69 -4.06
C LEU A 47 2.82 0.48 -2.61
N SER A 48 2.86 1.56 -1.84
CA SER A 48 3.18 1.53 -0.41
C SER A 48 1.91 1.76 0.40
N THR A 49 1.58 0.82 1.29
CA THR A 49 0.29 0.82 2.02
C THR A 49 0.48 0.60 3.49
N SER A 50 -0.45 1.11 4.29
CA SER A 50 -0.53 0.81 5.72
C SER A 50 -1.93 0.97 6.26
N GLN A 51 -2.28 0.11 7.20
CA GLN A 51 -3.48 0.30 7.99
C GLN A 51 -3.19 1.27 9.14
N VAL A 52 -4.02 2.30 9.27
CA VAL A 52 -3.98 3.24 10.39
C VAL A 52 -5.39 3.36 10.95
N THR A 53 -5.77 2.38 11.77
CA THR A 53 -7.09 2.36 12.41
C THR A 53 -7.11 3.31 13.60
N THR A 54 -8.06 4.23 13.61
CA THR A 54 -8.32 5.14 14.73
C THR A 54 -9.49 4.63 15.58
N SER A 55 -9.68 5.19 16.78
CA SER A 55 -10.84 4.87 17.62
C SER A 55 -12.16 5.01 16.83
N PRO A 56 -13.12 4.08 16.98
CA PRO A 56 -14.46 4.19 16.42
C PRO A 56 -15.21 5.48 16.78
N ASP A 57 -14.84 6.11 17.90
CA ASP A 57 -15.45 7.36 18.39
C ASP A 57 -15.00 8.60 17.60
N ILE A 58 -14.00 8.48 16.73
CA ILE A 58 -13.45 9.58 15.94
C ILE A 58 -13.76 9.36 14.45
N PRO A 59 -14.96 9.76 13.97
CA PRO A 59 -15.35 9.56 12.59
C PRO A 59 -14.55 10.45 11.64
N ASN A 60 -14.42 10.01 10.39
CA ASN A 60 -13.75 10.75 9.30
C ASN A 60 -12.27 11.11 9.59
N CYS A 61 -11.61 10.42 10.54
CA CYS A 61 -10.19 10.58 10.78
C CYS A 61 -9.39 9.72 9.80
N TYR A 62 -8.35 10.28 9.19
CA TYR A 62 -7.46 9.54 8.32
C TYR A 62 -6.03 10.10 8.40
N LEU A 63 -5.07 9.21 8.24
CA LEU A 63 -3.68 9.56 7.99
C LEU A 63 -3.42 9.47 6.49
N CYS A 64 -2.51 10.28 5.96
CA CYS A 64 -2.01 10.16 4.59
C CYS A 64 -0.51 10.41 4.52
N TYR A 65 0.13 9.85 3.50
CA TYR A 65 1.55 10.07 3.16
C TYR A 65 1.73 9.98 1.66
N GLY A 66 2.83 10.53 1.16
CA GLY A 66 3.19 10.50 -0.27
C GLY A 66 3.65 9.13 -0.76
N ALA A 67 3.67 8.94 -2.07
CA ALA A 67 4.28 7.76 -2.69
C ALA A 67 5.80 7.69 -2.40
N VAL A 68 6.33 6.48 -2.21
CA VAL A 68 7.77 6.24 -1.93
C VAL A 68 8.63 6.15 -3.19
N VAL A 69 8.00 6.12 -4.37
CA VAL A 69 8.65 6.20 -5.68
C VAL A 69 7.87 7.16 -6.59
N ARG A 70 8.54 7.80 -7.55
CA ARG A 70 7.96 8.89 -8.36
C ARG A 70 6.73 8.50 -9.17
N ASP A 71 6.64 7.24 -9.55
CA ASP A 71 5.62 6.61 -10.40
C ASP A 71 4.74 5.63 -9.62
N GLY A 72 4.74 5.74 -8.29
CA GLY A 72 3.97 4.88 -7.43
C GLY A 72 2.84 5.61 -6.72
N TYR A 73 2.16 4.87 -5.86
CA TYR A 73 1.12 5.33 -4.97
C TYR A 73 1.52 5.12 -3.50
N GLY A 74 1.17 6.07 -2.64
CA GLY A 74 1.01 5.83 -1.21
C GLY A 74 -0.48 5.60 -0.92
N CYS A 75 -0.85 4.65 -0.06
CA CYS A 75 -2.25 4.43 0.26
C CYS A 75 -2.43 3.88 1.67
N SER A 76 -2.68 4.79 2.61
CA SER A 76 -3.16 4.42 3.93
C SER A 76 -4.66 4.12 3.90
N TYR A 77 -5.10 3.29 4.84
CA TYR A 77 -6.52 3.03 5.06
C TYR A 77 -6.88 2.89 6.53
N ASN A 78 -8.07 3.38 6.89
CA ASN A 78 -8.65 3.30 8.22
C ASN A 78 -9.92 2.45 8.16
N LEU A 79 -9.93 1.34 8.93
CA LEU A 79 -11.09 0.46 9.08
C LEU A 79 -11.92 0.93 10.27
N GLN A 80 -13.17 1.31 10.03
CA GLN A 80 -14.19 1.66 11.02
C GLN A 80 -15.30 0.61 11.01
N ASN A 81 -16.23 0.66 11.97
CA ASN A 81 -17.29 -0.35 12.12
C ASN A 81 -18.08 -0.59 10.82
N ASP A 82 -18.49 0.48 10.16
CA ASP A 82 -19.33 0.43 8.95
C ASP A 82 -18.68 1.15 7.76
N THR A 83 -17.41 1.54 7.86
CA THR A 83 -16.78 2.36 6.82
C THR A 83 -15.31 2.05 6.66
N ILE A 84 -14.83 2.11 5.43
CA ILE A 84 -13.40 2.11 5.13
C ILE A 84 -13.04 3.46 4.53
N ILE A 85 -12.00 4.10 5.08
CA ILE A 85 -11.46 5.36 4.57
C ILE A 85 -10.10 5.07 3.94
N PHE A 86 -9.97 5.24 2.63
CA PHE A 86 -8.69 5.19 1.93
C PHE A 86 -8.17 6.61 1.68
N ALA A 87 -6.85 6.79 1.81
CA ALA A 87 -6.19 8.05 1.47
C ALA A 87 -5.07 7.82 0.43
N PRO A 88 -5.42 7.54 -0.85
CA PRO A 88 -4.42 7.32 -1.90
C PRO A 88 -3.71 8.62 -2.27
N SER A 89 -2.42 8.52 -2.54
CA SER A 89 -1.56 9.61 -2.97
C SER A 89 -0.65 9.23 -4.12
N ALA A 90 -0.31 10.22 -4.94
CA ALA A 90 0.63 10.08 -6.04
C ALA A 90 1.24 11.43 -6.41
N PHE A 91 2.39 11.41 -7.08
CA PHE A 91 2.98 12.60 -7.68
C PHE A 91 2.19 13.03 -8.91
N LYS A 92 1.63 14.25 -8.89
CA LYS A 92 0.87 14.82 -10.02
C LYS A 92 1.69 14.92 -11.32
N SER A 93 3.01 15.05 -11.19
CA SER A 93 3.93 15.20 -12.32
C SER A 93 4.22 13.91 -13.07
N ASN A 94 3.81 12.74 -12.57
CA ASN A 94 4.11 11.47 -13.20
C ASN A 94 2.92 10.95 -14.03
N PRO A 95 3.07 10.76 -15.36
CA PRO A 95 1.97 10.32 -16.21
C PRO A 95 1.59 8.84 -15.99
N ARG A 96 2.43 8.05 -15.29
CA ARG A 96 2.13 6.64 -14.99
C ARG A 96 1.12 6.46 -13.87
N THR A 97 0.82 7.51 -13.09
CA THR A 97 -0.12 7.45 -11.98
C THR A 97 -1.34 8.32 -12.24
N ASN A 98 -2.51 7.85 -11.80
CA ASN A 98 -3.78 8.55 -11.92
C ASN A 98 -4.65 8.23 -10.70
N LEU A 99 -4.78 9.19 -9.78
CA LEU A 99 -5.54 9.00 -8.53
C LEU A 99 -7.03 8.77 -8.77
N ALA A 100 -7.62 9.37 -9.80
CA ALA A 100 -9.04 9.15 -10.11
C ALA A 100 -9.27 7.71 -10.58
N ALA A 101 -8.45 7.24 -11.52
CA ALA A 101 -8.50 5.84 -11.98
C ALA A 101 -8.22 4.87 -10.83
N PHE A 102 -7.21 5.14 -9.98
CA PHE A 102 -6.89 4.28 -8.84
C PHE A 102 -8.02 4.23 -7.81
N LYS A 103 -8.67 5.37 -7.53
CA LYS A 103 -9.88 5.45 -6.69
C LYS A 103 -11.01 4.58 -7.25
N ASP A 104 -11.24 4.65 -8.55
CA ASP A 104 -12.28 3.86 -9.21
C ASP A 104 -11.95 2.35 -9.19
N SER A 105 -10.68 1.99 -9.38
CA SER A 105 -10.22 0.61 -9.22
C SER A 105 -10.40 0.08 -7.80
N ILE A 106 -10.04 0.83 -6.76
CA ILE A 106 -10.28 0.42 -5.36
C ILE A 106 -11.77 0.15 -5.14
N ARG A 107 -12.63 1.07 -5.60
CA ARG A 107 -14.08 0.93 -5.47
C ARG A 107 -14.59 -0.32 -6.18
N SER A 108 -14.22 -0.51 -7.45
CA SER A 108 -14.65 -1.68 -8.24
C SER A 108 -14.20 -2.97 -7.59
N SER A 109 -12.93 -3.08 -7.20
CA SER A 109 -12.39 -4.29 -6.59
C SER A 109 -13.12 -4.66 -5.29
N LEU A 110 -13.46 -3.69 -4.44
CA LEU A 110 -14.22 -3.95 -3.22
C LEU A 110 -15.66 -4.41 -3.51
N TYR A 111 -16.30 -3.85 -4.55
CA TYR A 111 -17.60 -4.32 -5.01
C TYR A 111 -17.53 -5.75 -5.56
N ASP A 112 -16.54 -6.04 -6.41
CA ASP A 112 -16.34 -7.36 -6.99
C ASP A 112 -16.09 -8.40 -5.90
N MET A 113 -15.23 -8.09 -4.91
CA MET A 113 -15.00 -8.95 -3.75
C MET A 113 -16.28 -9.22 -2.95
N ARG A 114 -17.13 -8.19 -2.75
CA ARG A 114 -18.42 -8.36 -2.08
C ARG A 114 -19.32 -9.29 -2.88
N SER A 115 -19.49 -9.02 -4.17
CA SER A 115 -20.32 -9.83 -5.06
C SER A 115 -19.89 -11.29 -5.04
N LEU A 116 -18.60 -11.58 -5.12
CA LEU A 116 -18.07 -12.95 -5.01
C LEU A 116 -18.43 -13.65 -3.69
N LEU A 117 -18.52 -12.90 -2.58
CA LEU A 117 -18.89 -13.44 -1.27
C LEU A 117 -20.42 -13.58 -1.10
N THR A 118 -21.22 -12.73 -1.73
CA THR A 118 -22.68 -12.73 -1.60
C THR A 118 -23.39 -13.60 -2.64
N ASP A 119 -22.84 -13.71 -3.85
CA ASP A 119 -23.48 -14.44 -4.95
C ASP A 119 -23.44 -15.96 -4.69
N ASN A 120 -22.43 -16.44 -3.96
CA ASN A 120 -22.32 -17.81 -3.46
C ASN A 120 -23.28 -18.14 -2.29
N GLN A 121 -24.06 -17.17 -1.77
CA GLN A 121 -25.04 -17.37 -0.69
C GLN A 121 -26.47 -17.65 -1.21
N THR A 122 -26.64 -17.93 -2.51
CA THR A 122 -27.96 -18.21 -3.15
C THR A 122 -28.51 -19.62 -2.89
N SER A 123 -28.39 -20.09 -1.66
CA SER A 123 -29.36 -21.02 -1.06
C SER A 123 -29.24 -20.98 0.45
N VAL A 124 -29.76 -19.93 1.09
CA VAL A 124 -30.66 -19.95 2.26
C VAL A 124 -30.84 -18.51 2.81
N ALA A 125 -32.10 -18.09 2.87
CA ALA A 125 -32.69 -16.96 3.61
C ALA A 125 -32.45 -15.51 3.11
N THR A 126 -33.57 -14.91 2.66
CA THR A 126 -33.84 -13.47 2.53
C THR A 126 -33.54 -12.71 3.83
N HIS A 127 -32.61 -11.74 3.78
CA HIS A 127 -32.46 -10.70 4.79
C HIS A 127 -32.55 -9.31 4.13
N PRO A 128 -33.47 -8.43 4.56
CA PRO A 128 -33.61 -7.10 3.98
C PRO A 128 -32.64 -6.12 4.64
N GLN A 129 -31.65 -5.63 3.88
CA GLN A 129 -31.01 -4.30 4.00
C GLN A 129 -29.82 -4.22 3.01
N LEU A 130 -30.13 -4.01 1.73
CA LEU A 130 -29.13 -3.53 0.77
C LEU A 130 -29.00 -2.01 0.95
N GLU A 131 -28.40 -1.58 2.06
CA GLU A 131 -28.02 -0.19 2.28
C GLU A 131 -27.07 0.30 1.17
N ASN A 132 -27.21 1.56 0.79
CA ASN A 132 -26.43 2.22 -0.25
C ASN A 132 -24.95 2.34 0.18
N ILE A 133 -24.12 1.39 -0.27
CA ILE A 133 -22.67 1.28 0.05
C ILE A 133 -21.88 2.54 -0.30
N ASN A 134 -22.39 3.39 -1.19
CA ASN A 134 -21.75 4.66 -1.50
C ASN A 134 -21.48 5.52 -0.26
N ASN A 135 -22.21 5.31 0.84
CA ASN A 135 -21.98 6.01 2.11
C ASN A 135 -20.95 5.33 3.04
N LYS A 136 -20.55 4.09 2.75
CA LYS A 136 -19.65 3.25 3.58
C LYS A 136 -18.21 3.16 3.05
N LEU A 137 -17.93 3.72 1.87
CA LEU A 137 -16.58 3.81 1.31
C LEU A 137 -16.19 5.27 1.09
N GLN A 138 -15.19 5.72 1.84
CA GLN A 138 -14.61 7.04 1.67
C GLN A 138 -13.23 6.92 1.03
N ILE A 139 -12.98 7.70 -0.03
CA ILE A 139 -11.68 7.75 -0.70
C ILE A 139 -11.26 9.21 -0.85
N VAL A 140 -10.24 9.59 -0.08
CA VAL A 140 -9.67 10.94 -0.02
C VAL A 140 -8.37 10.98 -0.82
N MET A 141 -8.42 11.53 -2.03
CA MET A 141 -7.23 11.64 -2.89
C MET A 141 -6.30 12.76 -2.41
N VAL A 142 -5.03 12.44 -2.19
CA VAL A 142 -4.01 13.39 -1.69
C VAL A 142 -2.89 13.52 -2.73
N HIS A 143 -2.59 14.73 -3.18
CA HIS A 143 -1.43 14.90 -4.07
C HIS A 143 -0.13 14.95 -3.27
N THR A 144 0.86 14.15 -3.68
CA THR A 144 2.20 14.24 -3.09
C THR A 144 2.87 15.52 -3.58
N ALA A 145 3.27 16.39 -2.65
CA ALA A 145 4.04 17.58 -2.98
C ALA A 145 5.38 17.16 -3.58
N GLY A 146 5.70 17.68 -4.77
CA GLY A 146 7.03 17.53 -5.34
C GLY A 146 8.00 18.37 -4.52
N GLY A 147 8.85 17.73 -3.71
CA GLY A 147 10.05 18.41 -3.22
C GLY A 147 10.85 18.88 -4.44
N GLY A 148 11.02 20.19 -4.59
CA GLY A 148 12.02 20.77 -5.46
C GLY A 148 13.39 20.39 -4.91
N GLY A 149 13.85 19.18 -5.21
CA GLY A 149 15.23 18.80 -5.01
C GLY A 149 16.07 19.61 -5.98
N LYS A 150 16.89 20.51 -5.43
CA LYS A 150 18.11 20.99 -6.08
C LYS A 150 19.05 19.82 -6.33
#